data_AF-A0A356N5K1-F1
#
_entry.id   AF-A0A356N5K1-F1
#
_cell.length_a   1.000
_cell.length_b   1.000
_cell.length_c   1.000
_cell.angle_alpha   90.00
_cell.angle_beta   90.00
_cell.angle_gamma   90.00
#
_symmetry.space_group_name_H-M   'P 1'
#
loop_
_entity.id
_entity.type
_entity.pdbx_description
1 polymer ?
#
loop_
_entity_poly.entity_id
_entity_poly.type
_entity_poly.pdbx_seq_one_letter_code
_entity_poly.pdbx_strand_id
1 'polypeptide(L)'
;MQYKVSKLIGPVGAEKGWEGIEETNRVELRNDSEEIRVNIDREEAEIYIQGGGSVILIRENKIARLANKVKGKIKTGDKIWLLSQEAESEFNKNIRENFEGATIVIEIPGEEVEKKQEIFVKERAFFQERNNKSVNLILGLVVFLLLIVGTFLGYQKRTEAEQKKKFEEIKSGVEEKIKEIEGVRTLNIETALELARNAESITNNAGVAEKRYFQELAELRNKITEIKKSLGGENTEYEVAYDTSLIKEGEDLFKGMAVGGGVAYLWSQSLGQVNAVDPNLKSMEKIISDERIKTWLGIFNNGEKWYGYNQNKIYEIKRNELTETEIGGVATVGEMTGWNGLTYVLDNGNQNIMKLNEGEGKKWLKEETVLAEEMTGMSIDSSIWVLGKSGKIYRYNRGVEEKFAMSALTSQSFAKSLKTSEQVNFLAYVTDENTVVIYGKDGKILGKYNFGERKINDIGIENQNKAVLVLAKNGKIYRIRIK
;
A
#
# COMPACT_ATOMS: atom_id res chain seq x y z
N MET A 1 10.89 17.40 43.78
CA MET A 1 9.96 16.34 43.32
C MET A 1 10.81 15.15 42.94
N GLN A 2 10.56 13.98 43.48
CA GLN A 2 11.23 12.76 43.01
C GLN A 2 10.50 12.26 41.77
N TYR A 3 11.21 11.71 40.80
CA TYR A 3 10.66 11.05 39.62
C TYR A 3 11.32 9.69 39.45
N LYS A 4 10.66 8.79 38.74
CA LYS A 4 11.18 7.47 38.41
C LYS A 4 11.39 7.37 36.91
N VAL A 5 12.60 7.00 36.49
CA VAL A 5 12.91 6.79 35.08
C VAL A 5 12.81 5.30 34.75
N SER A 6 12.11 5.00 33.67
CA SER A 6 12.10 3.68 33.04
C SER A 6 12.62 3.83 31.61
N LYS A 7 13.73 3.16 31.29
CA LYS A 7 14.38 3.25 29.99
C LYS A 7 14.00 2.04 29.13
N LEU A 8 13.63 2.30 27.88
CA LEU A 8 13.35 1.26 26.89
C LEU A 8 14.09 1.62 25.59
N ILE A 9 15.23 0.98 25.36
CA ILE A 9 15.98 1.13 24.12
C ILE A 9 15.80 -0.17 23.35
N GLY A 10 14.97 -0.14 22.29
CA GLY A 10 14.76 -1.30 21.43
C GLY A 10 16.02 -1.69 20.65
N PRO A 11 16.03 -2.86 19.98
CA PRO A 11 17.18 -3.35 19.23
C PRO A 11 17.65 -2.36 18.16
N VAL A 12 16.72 -1.75 17.42
CA VAL A 12 17.02 -0.75 16.39
C VAL A 12 17.55 0.54 17.03
N GLY A 13 16.99 0.94 18.17
CA GLY A 13 17.51 2.05 18.97
C GLY A 13 18.97 1.84 19.39
N ALA A 14 19.30 0.65 19.90
CA ALA A 14 20.66 0.30 20.31
C ALA A 14 21.64 0.26 19.12
N GLU A 15 21.22 -0.32 17.99
CA GLU A 15 22.02 -0.35 16.75
C GLU A 15 22.30 1.05 16.19
N LYS A 16 21.38 1.99 16.37
CA LYS A 16 21.53 3.40 15.98
C LYS A 16 22.29 4.26 17.00
N GLY A 17 22.89 3.64 18.01
CA GLY A 17 23.72 4.33 19.00
C GLY A 17 22.95 5.24 19.95
N TRP A 18 21.67 4.95 20.22
CA TRP A 18 20.91 5.72 21.19
C TRP A 18 21.38 5.47 22.63
N GLU A 19 21.57 6.56 23.37
CA GLU A 19 21.96 6.56 24.77
C GLU A 19 20.92 7.28 25.64
N GLY A 20 20.64 6.74 26.83
CA GLY A 20 19.76 7.36 27.82
C GLY A 20 20.51 7.86 29.04
N ILE A 21 20.53 9.17 29.27
CA ILE A 21 21.21 9.84 30.37
C ILE A 21 20.19 10.24 31.44
N GLU A 22 20.55 10.03 32.70
CA GLU A 22 19.75 10.41 33.87
C GLU A 22 20.65 11.10 34.89
N GLU A 23 20.40 12.39 35.12
CA GLU A 23 21.03 13.25 36.12
C GLU A 23 19.94 13.77 37.08
N THR A 24 20.28 14.28 38.26
CA THR A 24 19.32 14.64 39.32
C THR A 24 18.07 15.41 38.82
N ASN A 25 18.24 16.34 37.90
CA ASN A 25 17.15 17.19 37.36
C ASN A 25 17.04 17.12 35.83
N ARG A 26 17.60 16.09 35.20
CA ARG A 26 17.67 16.01 33.73
C ARG A 26 17.61 14.58 33.26
N VAL A 27 16.71 14.34 32.31
CA VAL A 27 16.61 13.08 31.58
C VAL A 27 16.79 13.38 30.10
N GLU A 28 17.64 12.61 29.43
CA GLU A 28 17.99 12.84 28.04
C GLU A 28 18.10 11.54 27.27
N LEU A 29 17.63 11.58 26.03
CA LEU A 29 17.74 10.53 25.04
C LEU A 29 18.46 11.14 23.83
N ARG A 30 19.62 10.61 23.44
CA ARG A 30 20.44 11.19 22.37
C ARG A 30 21.16 10.16 21.50
N ASN A 31 21.54 10.58 20.29
CA ASN A 31 22.52 9.93 19.41
C ASN A 31 23.32 11.01 18.65
N ASP A 32 24.06 10.65 17.60
CA ASP A 32 24.88 11.60 16.80
C ASP A 32 24.07 12.66 16.04
N SER A 33 22.76 12.43 15.84
CA SER A 33 21.89 13.25 14.98
C SER A 33 20.69 13.90 15.72
N GLU A 34 20.29 13.32 16.85
CA GLU A 34 19.10 13.71 17.59
C GLU A 34 19.40 13.83 19.09
N GLU A 35 18.76 14.80 19.73
CA GLU A 35 18.83 15.02 21.17
C GLU A 35 17.44 15.42 21.69
N ILE A 36 16.94 14.67 22.67
CA ILE A 36 15.66 14.93 23.33
C ILE A 36 15.94 15.00 24.82
N ARG A 37 15.64 16.13 25.44
CA ARG A 37 15.97 16.38 26.84
C ARG A 37 14.79 16.99 27.57
N VAL A 38 14.60 16.55 28.81
CA VAL A 38 13.64 17.11 29.76
C VAL A 38 14.38 17.50 31.03
N ASN A 39 14.40 18.79 31.34
CA ASN A 39 14.90 19.31 32.61
C ASN A 39 13.73 19.46 33.57
N ILE A 40 13.85 18.92 34.78
CA ILE A 40 12.82 18.97 35.81
C ILE A 40 13.34 19.78 36.99
N ASP A 41 12.74 20.93 37.22
CA ASP A 41 12.99 21.75 38.41
C ASP A 41 11.69 21.90 39.21
N ARG A 42 11.66 21.29 40.39
CA ARG A 42 10.48 21.23 41.27
C ARG A 42 9.26 20.64 40.55
N GLU A 43 8.28 21.48 40.20
CA GLU A 43 7.03 21.11 39.52
C GLU A 43 7.01 21.61 38.08
N GLU A 44 8.14 22.07 37.53
CA GLU A 44 8.23 22.53 36.15
C GLU A 44 9.14 21.62 35.33
N ALA A 45 8.71 21.34 34.10
CA ALA A 45 9.51 20.66 33.10
C ALA A 45 9.80 21.61 31.94
N GLU A 46 11.06 21.65 31.50
CA GLU A 46 11.52 22.34 30.28
C GLU A 46 11.93 21.31 29.24
N ILE A 47 11.40 21.45 28.02
CA ILE A 47 11.60 20.51 26.92
C ILE A 47 12.62 21.06 25.93
N TYR A 48 13.58 20.24 25.52
CA TYR A 48 14.51 20.53 24.44
C TYR A 48 14.51 19.38 23.43
N ILE A 49 14.32 19.71 22.15
CA ILE A 49 14.27 18.76 21.04
C ILE A 49 15.16 19.29 19.91
N GLN A 50 16.12 18.47 19.49
CA GLN A 50 16.95 18.65 18.30
C GLN A 50 16.83 17.37 17.46
N GLY A 51 16.37 17.47 16.22
CA GLY A 51 16.12 16.30 15.35
C GLY A 51 14.63 16.02 15.13
N GLY A 52 14.30 14.79 14.73
CA GLY A 52 12.95 14.36 14.37
C GLY A 52 12.13 13.72 15.49
N GLY A 53 12.69 13.56 16.69
CA GLY A 53 11.99 12.99 17.84
C GLY A 53 10.95 13.91 18.49
N SER A 54 10.28 13.40 19.52
CA SER A 54 9.21 14.12 20.23
C SER A 54 9.16 13.85 21.72
N VAL A 55 8.46 14.74 22.43
CA VAL A 55 8.10 14.55 23.84
C VAL A 55 6.59 14.51 24.00
N ILE A 56 6.09 13.49 24.69
CA ILE A 56 4.67 13.28 24.97
C ILE A 56 4.41 13.33 26.48
N LEU A 57 3.41 14.10 26.88
CA LEU A 57 2.86 14.12 28.24
C LEU A 57 1.56 13.32 28.29
N ILE A 58 1.45 12.40 29.24
CA ILE A 58 0.24 11.63 29.51
C ILE A 58 -0.26 11.97 30.92
N ARG A 59 -1.51 12.45 31.02
CA ARG A 59 -2.18 12.82 32.27
C ARG A 59 -3.63 12.33 32.27
N GLU A 60 -3.99 11.46 33.20
CA GLU A 60 -5.39 10.98 33.38
C GLU A 60 -6.03 10.53 32.05
N ASN A 61 -5.29 9.77 31.23
CA ASN A 61 -5.64 9.30 29.88
C ASN A 61 -5.66 10.36 28.75
N LYS A 62 -5.31 11.62 29.02
CA LYS A 62 -5.09 12.64 27.98
C LYS A 62 -3.64 12.60 27.53
N ILE A 63 -3.42 12.78 26.24
CA ILE A 63 -2.11 12.76 25.60
C ILE A 63 -1.86 14.14 24.98
N ALA A 64 -0.72 14.75 25.26
CA ALA A 64 -0.30 16.02 24.68
C ALA A 64 1.13 15.91 24.15
N ARG A 65 1.35 16.37 22.90
CA ARG A 65 2.69 16.51 22.32
C ARG A 65 3.26 17.87 22.72
N LEU A 66 4.46 17.89 23.29
CA LEU A 66 5.12 19.10 23.75
C LEU A 66 6.06 19.62 22.66
N ALA A 67 6.00 20.93 22.39
CA ALA A 67 6.89 21.58 21.44
C ALA A 67 8.28 21.85 22.05
N ASN A 68 9.28 22.03 21.19
CA ASN A 68 10.63 22.41 21.60
C ASN A 68 10.63 23.75 22.38
N LYS A 69 11.47 23.85 23.42
CA LYS A 69 11.63 25.03 24.29
C LYS A 69 10.37 25.46 25.05
N VAL A 70 9.43 24.53 25.26
CA VAL A 70 8.25 24.77 26.10
C VAL A 70 8.59 24.48 27.56
N LYS A 71 8.11 25.35 28.46
CA LYS A 71 8.08 25.15 29.91
C LYS A 71 6.65 24.93 30.37
N GLY A 72 6.43 24.02 31.32
CA GLY A 72 5.10 23.78 31.86
C GLY A 72 5.11 23.06 33.21
N LYS A 73 4.00 23.18 33.94
CA LYS A 73 3.83 22.50 35.23
C LYS A 73 3.50 21.02 35.05
N ILE A 74 4.27 20.18 35.73
CA ILE A 74 4.04 18.75 35.86
C ILE A 74 3.36 18.46 37.20
N LYS A 75 2.57 17.39 37.23
CA LYS A 75 1.81 16.97 38.41
C LYS A 75 2.10 15.52 38.72
N THR A 76 1.86 15.17 39.98
CA THR A 76 1.78 13.81 40.45
C THR A 76 0.89 12.94 39.54
N GLY A 77 1.41 11.80 39.10
CA GLY A 77 0.75 10.89 38.16
C GLY A 77 1.00 11.15 36.68
N ASP A 78 1.68 12.25 36.33
CA ASP A 78 2.09 12.50 34.94
C ASP A 78 3.14 11.48 34.48
N LYS A 79 3.04 11.10 33.20
CA LYS A 79 4.10 10.37 32.49
C LYS A 79 4.64 11.21 31.34
N ILE A 80 5.96 11.36 31.25
CA ILE A 80 6.64 12.06 30.17
C ILE A 80 7.45 11.06 29.37
N TRP A 81 7.17 10.97 28.07
CA TRP A 81 7.82 10.02 27.15
C TRP A 81 8.71 10.81 26.20
N LEU A 82 9.98 10.46 26.15
CA LEU A 82 10.95 10.97 25.17
C LEU A 82 11.06 9.90 24.08
N LEU A 83 10.75 10.24 22.83
CA LEU A 83 10.65 9.30 21.71
C LEU A 83 11.59 9.71 20.59
N SER A 84 12.47 8.80 20.17
CA SER A 84 13.15 8.89 18.86
C SER A 84 12.14 9.02 17.72
N GLN A 85 12.58 9.51 16.54
CA GLN A 85 11.70 9.61 15.37
C GLN A 85 11.02 8.27 15.00
N GLU A 86 11.74 7.16 15.12
CA GLU A 86 11.20 5.81 14.89
C GLU A 86 10.17 5.42 15.95
N ALA A 87 10.49 5.62 17.23
CA ALA A 87 9.55 5.35 18.33
C ALA A 87 8.29 6.21 18.22
N GLU A 88 8.38 7.43 17.69
CA GLU A 88 7.19 8.25 17.40
C GLU A 88 6.34 7.65 16.27
N SER A 89 6.96 7.11 15.21
CA SER A 89 6.24 6.41 14.15
C SER A 89 5.50 5.18 14.70
N GLU A 90 6.13 4.42 15.59
CA GLU A 90 5.55 3.26 16.27
C GLU A 90 4.39 3.66 17.20
N PHE A 91 4.57 4.74 17.96
CA PHE A 91 3.53 5.29 18.84
C PHE A 91 2.27 5.66 18.05
N ASN A 92 2.43 6.34 16.90
CA ASN A 92 1.30 6.72 16.03
C ASN A 92 0.58 5.51 15.41
N LYS A 93 1.25 4.35 15.32
CA LYS A 93 0.67 3.08 14.87
C LYS A 93 0.01 2.28 16.00
N ASN A 94 -0.07 2.83 17.22
CA ASN A 94 -0.55 2.16 18.44
C ASN A 94 0.26 0.91 18.85
N ILE A 95 1.52 0.81 18.45
CA ILE A 95 2.42 -0.29 18.87
C ILE A 95 3.03 0.10 20.22
N ARG A 96 2.33 -0.21 21.32
CA ARG A 96 2.73 0.28 22.67
C ARG A 96 3.65 -0.66 23.45
N GLU A 97 3.76 -1.92 23.03
CA GLU A 97 4.38 -2.98 23.85
C GLU A 97 5.82 -3.34 23.41
N ASN A 98 6.21 -3.03 22.17
CA ASN A 98 7.52 -3.36 21.61
C ASN A 98 8.05 -2.19 20.77
N PHE A 99 8.58 -1.16 21.42
CA PHE A 99 9.28 -0.12 20.67
C PHE A 99 10.58 -0.70 20.10
N GLU A 100 10.75 -0.68 18.77
CA GLU A 100 12.03 -0.99 18.14
C GLU A 100 12.97 0.22 18.24
N GLY A 101 12.40 1.44 18.18
CA GLY A 101 13.08 2.69 18.47
C GLY A 101 13.45 2.88 19.94
N ALA A 102 14.06 4.03 20.24
CA ALA A 102 14.46 4.39 21.61
C ALA A 102 13.40 5.27 22.30
N THR A 103 13.10 4.94 23.57
CA THR A 103 12.13 5.60 24.44
C THR A 103 12.62 5.72 25.89
N ILE A 104 12.39 6.87 26.54
CA ILE A 104 12.53 7.02 28.00
C ILE A 104 11.22 7.50 28.60
N VAL A 105 10.77 6.83 29.67
CA VAL A 105 9.56 7.18 30.41
C VAL A 105 9.94 7.74 31.78
N ILE A 106 9.46 8.95 32.07
CA ILE A 106 9.57 9.60 33.37
C ILE A 106 8.20 9.51 34.03
N GLU A 107 8.10 8.86 35.18
CA GLU A 107 6.89 8.83 36.00
C GLU A 107 7.05 9.74 37.21
N ILE A 108 6.08 10.61 37.45
CA ILE A 108 6.02 11.44 38.66
C ILE A 108 5.20 10.68 39.72
N PRO A 109 5.85 9.97 40.67
CA PRO A 109 5.15 9.13 41.63
C PRO A 109 4.14 9.91 42.48
N GLY A 110 3.04 9.25 42.78
CA GLY A 110 2.10 9.60 43.85
C GLY A 110 2.81 9.92 45.16
N GLU A 111 2.29 10.84 45.98
CA GLU A 111 2.49 10.70 47.42
C GLU A 111 1.89 9.34 47.80
N GLU A 112 2.73 8.31 47.92
CA GLU A 112 2.34 7.13 48.67
C GLU A 112 2.08 7.62 50.09
N VAL A 113 0.80 7.66 50.47
CA VAL A 113 0.40 7.75 51.86
C VAL A 113 0.98 6.50 52.53
N GLU A 114 2.16 6.64 53.13
CA GLU A 114 2.76 5.63 53.99
C GLU A 114 1.73 5.25 55.06
N LYS A 115 1.06 4.11 54.88
CA LYS A 115 0.41 3.43 56.00
C LYS A 115 1.51 2.90 56.91
N LYS A 116 1.92 3.71 57.89
CA LYS A 116 2.64 3.24 59.07
C LYS A 116 1.85 2.09 59.70
N GLN A 117 2.39 0.88 59.59
CA GLN A 117 1.98 -0.23 60.45
C GLN A 117 2.64 -0.04 61.81
N GLU A 118 1.83 0.23 62.84
CA GLU A 118 2.27 0.16 64.23
C GLU A 118 2.53 -1.30 64.60
N ILE A 119 3.79 -1.62 64.87
CA ILE A 119 4.23 -2.92 65.38
C ILE A 119 4.00 -2.94 66.89
N PHE A 120 2.99 -3.68 67.35
CA PHE A 120 2.88 -4.09 68.75
C PHE A 120 3.65 -5.39 68.98
N VAL A 121 4.77 -5.31 69.72
CA VAL A 121 5.47 -6.48 70.27
C VAL A 121 4.68 -6.94 71.50
N LYS A 122 3.96 -8.05 71.38
CA LYS A 122 3.34 -8.74 72.51
C LYS A 122 4.26 -9.89 72.95
N GLU A 123 4.60 -9.89 74.23
CA GLU A 123 5.43 -10.88 74.91
C GLU A 123 4.97 -12.33 74.67
N ARG A 124 5.97 -13.21 74.53
CA ARG A 124 5.82 -14.67 74.44
C ARG A 124 5.23 -15.21 75.74
N ALA A 125 3.98 -15.66 75.69
CA ALA A 125 3.48 -16.67 76.61
C ALA A 125 3.62 -18.05 75.94
N PHE A 126 4.27 -18.97 76.64
CA PHE A 126 4.40 -20.38 76.30
C PHE A 126 3.02 -20.98 75.97
N PHE A 127 2.83 -21.41 74.72
CA PHE A 127 1.70 -22.27 74.36
C PHE A 127 1.99 -23.69 74.85
N GLN A 128 1.29 -24.07 75.93
CA GLN A 128 0.94 -25.46 76.19
C GLN A 128 0.15 -26.00 74.98
N GLU A 129 0.50 -27.21 74.55
CA GLU A 129 -0.25 -28.02 73.58
C GLU A 129 -1.70 -28.21 74.04
N ARG A 130 -2.59 -27.34 73.55
CA ARG A 130 -4.02 -27.61 73.55
C ARG A 130 -4.44 -27.95 72.13
N ASN A 131 -4.84 -29.20 71.99
CA ASN A 131 -5.35 -29.83 70.78
C ASN A 131 -6.66 -29.14 70.33
N ASN A 132 -6.54 -28.00 69.63
CA ASN A 132 -7.65 -27.18 69.19
C ASN A 132 -8.05 -27.57 67.76
N LYS A 133 -9.15 -28.32 67.65
CA LYS A 133 -9.76 -28.75 66.38
C LYS A 133 -9.98 -27.60 65.36
N SER A 134 -10.07 -26.35 65.82
CA SER A 134 -10.28 -25.15 65.00
C SER A 134 -9.05 -24.68 64.20
N VAL A 135 -7.82 -24.94 64.65
CA VAL A 135 -6.60 -24.56 63.89
C VAL A 135 -6.40 -25.49 62.69
N ASN A 136 -6.63 -26.79 62.89
CA ASN A 136 -6.61 -27.77 61.79
C ASN A 136 -7.69 -27.48 60.74
N LEU A 137 -8.82 -26.88 61.16
CA LEU A 137 -9.90 -26.49 60.26
C LEU A 137 -9.53 -25.26 59.40
N ILE A 138 -8.89 -24.25 59.98
CA ILE A 138 -8.39 -23.07 59.24
C ILE A 138 -7.28 -23.48 58.26
N LEU A 139 -6.34 -24.32 58.70
CA LEU A 139 -5.27 -24.82 57.84
C LEU A 139 -5.83 -25.64 56.67
N GLY A 140 -6.82 -26.50 56.93
CA GLY A 140 -7.54 -27.23 55.89
C GLY A 140 -8.25 -26.31 54.88
N LEU A 141 -8.87 -25.22 55.34
CA LEU A 141 -9.53 -24.24 54.48
C LEU A 141 -8.55 -23.46 53.59
N VAL A 142 -7.39 -23.08 54.12
CA VAL A 142 -6.33 -22.41 53.35
C VAL A 142 -5.77 -23.34 52.27
N VAL A 143 -5.49 -24.60 52.62
CA VAL A 143 -5.05 -25.60 51.65
C VAL A 143 -6.12 -25.84 50.58
N PHE A 144 -7.40 -25.88 50.97
CA PHE A 144 -8.51 -26.02 50.03
C PHE A 144 -8.64 -24.83 49.06
N LEU A 145 -8.51 -23.60 49.56
CA LEU A 145 -8.49 -22.40 48.73
C LEU A 145 -7.32 -22.39 47.73
N LEU A 146 -6.12 -22.79 48.17
CA LEU A 146 -4.96 -22.91 47.30
C LEU A 146 -5.18 -23.97 46.20
N LEU A 147 -5.89 -25.06 46.51
CA LEU A 147 -6.21 -26.11 45.55
C LEU A 147 -7.25 -25.63 44.51
N ILE A 148 -8.24 -24.83 44.93
CA ILE A 148 -9.19 -24.18 44.02
C ILE A 148 -8.47 -23.20 43.09
N VAL A 149 -7.60 -22.34 43.63
CA VAL A 149 -6.82 -21.39 42.82
C VAL A 149 -5.89 -22.13 41.87
N GLY A 150 -5.24 -23.20 42.32
CA GLY A 150 -4.36 -24.03 41.50
C GLY A 150 -5.08 -24.73 40.36
N THR A 151 -6.28 -25.27 40.60
CA THR A 151 -7.10 -25.90 39.55
C THR A 151 -7.63 -24.87 38.56
N PHE A 152 -8.05 -23.68 39.02
CA PHE A 152 -8.47 -22.58 38.15
C PHE A 152 -7.34 -22.06 37.27
N LEU A 153 -6.15 -21.80 37.84
CA LEU A 153 -4.96 -21.38 37.09
C LEU A 153 -4.47 -22.46 36.12
N GLY A 154 -4.53 -23.73 36.53
CA GLY A 154 -4.18 -24.86 35.67
C GLY A 154 -5.12 -25.00 34.48
N TYR A 155 -6.43 -24.83 34.71
CA TYR A 155 -7.44 -24.80 33.65
C TYR A 155 -7.19 -23.63 32.70
N GLN A 156 -6.99 -22.41 33.21
CA GLN A 156 -6.68 -21.23 32.41
C GLN A 156 -5.42 -21.45 31.56
N LYS A 157 -4.31 -21.89 32.15
CA LYS A 157 -3.05 -22.15 31.44
C LYS A 157 -3.21 -23.22 30.35
N ARG A 158 -4.01 -24.26 30.60
CA ARG A 158 -4.32 -25.30 29.61
C ARG A 158 -5.13 -24.74 28.44
N THR A 159 -6.15 -23.92 28.72
CA THR A 159 -6.94 -23.27 27.67
C THR A 159 -6.10 -22.31 26.83
N GLU A 160 -5.23 -21.52 27.45
CA GLU A 160 -4.30 -20.63 26.76
C GLU A 160 -3.30 -21.40 25.88
N ALA A 161 -2.75 -22.50 26.39
CA ALA A 161 -1.84 -23.35 25.62
C ALA A 161 -2.56 -24.01 24.42
N GLU A 162 -3.81 -24.42 24.59
CA GLU A 162 -4.62 -24.99 23.51
C GLU A 162 -4.97 -23.94 22.45
N GLN A 163 -5.37 -22.73 22.85
CA GLN A 163 -5.62 -21.62 21.94
C GLN A 163 -4.35 -21.21 21.19
N LYS A 164 -3.21 -21.13 21.89
CA LYS A 164 -1.90 -20.88 21.27
C LYS A 164 -1.59 -21.93 20.22
N LYS A 165 -1.70 -23.22 20.57
CA LYS A 165 -1.44 -24.32 19.64
C LYS A 165 -2.33 -24.23 18.38
N LYS A 166 -3.63 -24.00 18.55
CA LYS A 166 -4.57 -23.82 17.42
C LYS A 166 -4.17 -22.65 16.53
N PHE A 167 -3.80 -21.53 17.14
CA PHE A 167 -3.34 -20.36 16.40
C PHE A 167 -2.05 -20.64 15.61
N GLU A 168 -1.05 -21.27 16.21
CA GLU A 168 0.21 -21.64 15.53
C GLU A 168 -0.03 -22.60 14.36
N GLU A 169 -0.95 -23.57 14.51
CA GLU A 169 -1.34 -24.48 13.43
C GLU A 169 -1.99 -23.72 12.26
N ILE A 170 -2.89 -22.77 12.55
CA ILE A 170 -3.52 -21.90 11.54
C ILE A 170 -2.47 -21.03 10.85
N LYS A 171 -1.59 -20.38 11.62
CA LYS A 171 -0.53 -19.51 11.10
C LYS A 171 0.40 -20.27 10.18
N SER A 172 0.90 -21.43 10.62
CA SER A 172 1.77 -22.30 9.81
C SER A 172 1.07 -22.76 8.53
N GLY A 173 -0.20 -23.19 8.60
CA GLY A 173 -0.96 -23.63 7.43
C GLY A 173 -1.19 -22.51 6.41
N VAL A 174 -1.48 -21.30 6.88
CA VAL A 174 -1.63 -20.11 6.01
C VAL A 174 -0.29 -19.71 5.38
N GLU A 175 0.79 -19.71 6.15
CA GLU A 175 2.13 -19.36 5.64
C GLU A 175 2.63 -20.36 4.60
N GLU A 176 2.35 -21.66 4.78
CA GLU A 176 2.61 -22.70 3.78
C GLU A 176 1.82 -22.43 2.50
N LYS A 177 0.53 -22.15 2.60
CA LYS A 177 -0.30 -21.80 1.44
C LYS A 177 0.19 -20.54 0.73
N ILE A 178 0.64 -19.53 1.46
CA ILE A 178 1.25 -18.34 0.86
C ILE A 178 2.52 -18.71 0.07
N LYS A 179 3.38 -19.58 0.60
CA LYS A 179 4.57 -20.05 -0.13
C LYS A 179 4.20 -20.82 -1.40
N GLU A 180 3.18 -21.68 -1.34
CA GLU A 180 2.66 -22.39 -2.51
C GLU A 180 2.12 -21.40 -3.56
N ILE A 181 1.34 -20.39 -3.14
CA ILE A 181 0.81 -19.33 -4.01
C ILE A 181 1.94 -18.61 -4.75
N GLU A 182 2.98 -18.19 -4.04
CA GLU A 182 4.13 -17.52 -4.65
C GLU A 182 4.88 -18.42 -5.65
N GLY A 183 4.95 -19.72 -5.36
CA GLY A 183 5.56 -20.71 -6.25
C GLY A 183 4.79 -20.93 -7.55
N VAL A 184 3.46 -20.81 -7.53
CA VAL A 184 2.61 -21.14 -8.70
C VAL A 184 2.07 -19.91 -9.43
N ARG A 185 1.95 -18.74 -8.80
CA ARG A 185 1.28 -17.56 -9.38
C ARG A 185 1.86 -17.10 -10.71
N THR A 186 3.16 -17.29 -10.92
CA THR A 186 3.85 -16.89 -12.17
C THR A 186 3.61 -17.88 -13.31
N LEU A 187 3.18 -19.10 -12.99
CA LEU A 187 2.91 -20.19 -13.92
C LEU A 187 1.42 -20.33 -14.23
N ASN A 188 0.58 -20.25 -13.20
CA ASN A 188 -0.86 -20.42 -13.26
C ASN A 188 -1.54 -19.55 -12.19
N ILE A 189 -2.11 -18.42 -12.63
CA ILE A 189 -2.72 -17.45 -11.73
C ILE A 189 -4.07 -17.94 -11.17
N GLU A 190 -4.78 -18.77 -11.91
CA GLU A 190 -6.05 -19.37 -11.49
C GLU A 190 -5.83 -20.36 -10.33
N THR A 191 -4.82 -21.23 -10.41
CA THR A 191 -4.44 -22.12 -9.31
C THR A 191 -3.98 -21.34 -8.08
N ALA A 192 -3.22 -20.26 -8.28
CA ALA A 192 -2.83 -19.37 -7.17
C ALA A 192 -4.07 -18.75 -6.50
N LEU A 193 -5.07 -18.33 -7.26
CA LEU A 193 -6.32 -17.78 -6.72
C LEU A 193 -7.11 -18.82 -5.91
N GLU A 194 -7.15 -20.06 -6.37
CA GLU A 194 -7.78 -21.17 -5.63
C GLU A 194 -7.07 -21.43 -4.29
N LEU A 195 -5.74 -21.46 -4.28
CA LEU A 195 -4.95 -21.57 -3.06
C LEU A 195 -5.19 -20.39 -2.10
N ALA A 196 -5.34 -19.17 -2.63
CA ALA A 196 -5.66 -17.99 -1.81
C ALA A 196 -7.06 -18.10 -1.17
N ARG A 197 -8.06 -18.60 -1.91
CA ARG A 197 -9.40 -18.88 -1.37
C ARG A 197 -9.37 -19.96 -0.27
N ASN A 198 -8.54 -20.98 -0.45
CA ASN A 198 -8.32 -22.01 0.57
C ASN A 198 -7.68 -21.43 1.84
N ALA A 199 -6.66 -20.58 1.70
CA ALA A 199 -6.04 -19.87 2.82
C ALA A 199 -7.05 -18.97 3.56
N GLU A 200 -7.90 -18.25 2.83
CA GLU A 200 -8.98 -17.43 3.39
C GLU A 200 -9.95 -18.27 4.22
N SER A 201 -10.39 -19.42 3.69
CA SER A 201 -11.27 -20.36 4.39
C SER A 201 -10.67 -20.87 5.71
N ILE A 202 -9.37 -21.19 5.73
CA ILE A 202 -8.65 -21.57 6.96
C ILE A 202 -8.74 -20.45 8.01
N THR A 203 -8.47 -19.21 7.60
CA THR A 203 -8.53 -18.07 8.54
C THR A 203 -9.94 -17.69 8.97
N ASN A 204 -10.97 -17.93 8.15
CA ASN A 204 -12.36 -17.63 8.50
C ASN A 204 -12.95 -18.67 9.45
N ASN A 205 -12.51 -19.92 9.34
CA ASN A 205 -12.92 -21.03 10.22
C ASN A 205 -12.07 -21.12 11.50
N ALA A 206 -11.11 -20.19 11.68
CA ALA A 206 -10.30 -20.08 12.88
C ALA A 206 -11.19 -19.72 14.09
N GLY A 207 -11.69 -20.72 14.81
CA GLY A 207 -12.45 -20.58 16.06
C GLY A 207 -11.59 -20.13 17.25
N VAL A 208 -10.73 -19.14 17.06
CA VAL A 208 -9.84 -18.58 18.09
C VAL A 208 -10.66 -17.61 18.94
N ALA A 209 -10.88 -17.94 20.21
CA ALA A 209 -11.69 -17.14 21.12
C ALA A 209 -10.89 -16.06 21.86
N GLU A 210 -9.55 -16.20 21.87
CA GLU A 210 -8.69 -15.39 22.70
C GLU A 210 -8.34 -14.04 22.05
N LYS A 211 -8.59 -12.94 22.77
CA LYS A 211 -8.42 -11.57 22.23
C LYS A 211 -7.03 -11.26 21.72
N ARG A 212 -5.99 -11.81 22.36
CA ARG A 212 -4.60 -11.55 22.01
C ARG A 212 -4.22 -11.98 20.59
N TYR A 213 -4.90 -12.98 20.03
CA TYR A 213 -4.60 -13.49 18.69
C TYR A 213 -5.43 -12.84 17.58
N PHE A 214 -6.42 -12.00 17.92
CA PHE A 214 -7.27 -11.37 16.91
C PHE A 214 -6.49 -10.41 16.00
N GLN A 215 -5.48 -9.72 16.53
CA GLN A 215 -4.67 -8.80 15.74
C GLN A 215 -3.82 -9.55 14.71
N GLU A 216 -3.05 -10.56 15.13
CA GLU A 216 -2.25 -11.36 14.18
C GLU A 216 -3.12 -12.10 13.16
N LEU A 217 -4.29 -12.61 13.56
CA LEU A 217 -5.22 -13.25 12.63
C LEU A 217 -5.79 -12.23 11.63
N ALA A 218 -6.07 -11.00 12.07
CA ALA A 218 -6.50 -9.92 11.18
C ALA A 218 -5.38 -9.53 10.20
N GLU A 219 -4.13 -9.51 10.62
CA GLU A 219 -2.97 -9.27 9.74
C GLU A 219 -2.82 -10.37 8.67
N LEU A 220 -2.96 -11.65 9.05
CA LEU A 220 -2.97 -12.77 8.10
C LEU A 220 -4.12 -12.65 7.10
N ARG A 221 -5.33 -12.33 7.56
CA ARG A 221 -6.50 -12.10 6.68
C ARG A 221 -6.26 -10.95 5.72
N ASN A 222 -5.70 -9.84 6.18
CA ASN A 222 -5.37 -8.70 5.31
C ASN A 222 -4.33 -9.09 4.26
N LYS A 223 -3.30 -9.85 4.64
CA LYS A 223 -2.29 -10.36 3.70
C LYS A 223 -2.91 -11.27 2.63
N ILE A 224 -3.80 -12.18 3.01
CA ILE A 224 -4.52 -13.05 2.08
C ILE A 224 -5.42 -12.22 1.15
N THR A 225 -6.13 -11.23 1.68
CA THR A 225 -7.00 -10.35 0.90
C THR A 225 -6.21 -9.59 -0.17
N GLU A 226 -5.04 -9.05 0.19
CA GLU A 226 -4.16 -8.36 -0.78
C GLU A 226 -3.60 -9.31 -1.84
N ILE A 227 -3.24 -10.54 -1.48
CA ILE A 227 -2.83 -11.59 -2.44
C ILE A 227 -4.01 -11.93 -3.36
N LYS A 228 -5.20 -12.18 -2.81
CA LYS A 228 -6.40 -12.51 -3.59
C LYS A 228 -6.73 -11.39 -4.58
N LYS A 229 -6.55 -10.14 -4.18
CA LYS A 229 -6.72 -8.96 -5.03
C LYS A 229 -5.77 -8.91 -6.22
N SER A 230 -4.48 -9.26 -6.03
CA SER A 230 -3.52 -9.31 -7.15
C SER A 230 -3.66 -10.54 -8.04
N LEU A 231 -4.48 -11.52 -7.64
CA LEU A 231 -4.77 -12.75 -8.39
C LEU A 231 -6.13 -12.72 -9.11
N GLY A 232 -6.84 -11.59 -9.08
CA GLY A 232 -8.09 -11.40 -9.79
C GLY A 232 -9.33 -11.80 -8.99
N GLY A 233 -9.22 -11.81 -7.66
CA GLY A 233 -10.33 -12.07 -6.76
C GLY A 233 -11.48 -11.07 -6.91
N GLU A 234 -12.70 -11.59 -6.81
CA GLU A 234 -13.94 -10.81 -6.85
C GLU A 234 -14.11 -9.93 -5.60
N ASN A 235 -14.95 -8.89 -5.72
CA ASN A 235 -15.33 -7.97 -4.64
C ASN A 235 -14.15 -7.26 -3.98
N THR A 236 -13.14 -6.90 -4.76
CA THR A 236 -11.95 -6.22 -4.28
C THR A 236 -12.09 -4.70 -4.38
N GLU A 237 -11.67 -4.01 -3.32
CA GLU A 237 -11.59 -2.55 -3.29
C GLU A 237 -10.21 -2.09 -3.75
N TYR A 238 -10.18 -1.08 -4.62
CA TYR A 238 -8.97 -0.52 -5.20
C TYR A 238 -8.75 0.90 -4.68
N GLU A 239 -7.48 1.31 -4.55
CA GLU A 239 -7.11 2.68 -4.18
C GLU A 239 -7.67 3.64 -5.24
N VAL A 240 -8.52 4.59 -4.83
CA VAL A 240 -8.98 5.66 -5.71
C VAL A 240 -7.94 6.78 -5.69
N ALA A 241 -7.23 6.95 -6.80
CA ALA A 241 -6.26 8.03 -6.96
C ALA A 241 -6.97 9.37 -7.22
N TYR A 242 -8.03 9.36 -8.01
CA TYR A 242 -8.82 10.55 -8.33
C TYR A 242 -10.27 10.20 -8.66
N ASP A 243 -11.20 11.13 -8.40
CA ASP A 243 -12.62 11.00 -8.71
C ASP A 243 -13.08 12.20 -9.54
N THR A 244 -13.42 11.97 -10.82
CA THR A 244 -13.83 13.05 -11.72
C THR A 244 -15.25 13.55 -11.46
N SER A 245 -16.05 12.83 -10.66
CA SER A 245 -17.41 13.25 -10.29
C SER A 245 -17.43 14.57 -9.51
N LEU A 246 -16.32 14.93 -8.87
CA LEU A 246 -16.14 16.21 -8.17
C LEU A 246 -16.33 17.45 -9.08
N ILE A 247 -16.30 17.26 -10.39
CA ILE A 247 -16.40 18.34 -11.38
C ILE A 247 -17.68 18.23 -12.19
N LYS A 248 -18.00 17.01 -12.64
CA LYS A 248 -19.23 16.74 -13.37
C LYS A 248 -19.69 15.34 -13.03
N GLU A 249 -20.89 15.24 -12.50
CA GLU A 249 -21.55 13.96 -12.29
C GLU A 249 -21.89 13.31 -13.64
N GLY A 250 -21.70 12.00 -13.71
CA GLY A 250 -22.01 11.21 -14.89
C GLY A 250 -21.08 10.02 -15.04
N GLU A 251 -21.62 8.96 -15.63
CA GLU A 251 -20.82 7.81 -16.07
C GLU A 251 -20.35 8.00 -17.52
N ASP A 252 -19.26 7.34 -17.86
CA ASP A 252 -18.63 7.27 -19.18
C ASP A 252 -18.30 8.64 -19.79
N LEU A 253 -17.97 9.62 -18.93
CA LEU A 253 -17.65 10.98 -19.35
C LEU A 253 -16.35 11.04 -20.17
N PHE A 254 -15.33 10.26 -19.77
CA PHE A 254 -14.01 10.26 -20.38
C PHE A 254 -13.78 8.95 -21.12
N LYS A 255 -13.46 9.04 -22.42
CA LYS A 255 -13.31 7.87 -23.28
C LYS A 255 -11.98 7.15 -23.08
N GLY A 256 -10.93 7.89 -22.70
CA GLY A 256 -9.64 7.30 -22.34
C GLY A 256 -8.69 8.28 -21.66
N MET A 257 -7.46 7.82 -21.45
CA MET A 257 -6.43 8.51 -20.68
C MET A 257 -5.03 8.30 -21.25
N ALA A 258 -4.18 9.31 -21.21
CA ALA A 258 -2.74 9.16 -21.38
C ALA A 258 -1.99 9.81 -20.22
N VAL A 259 -0.89 9.18 -19.78
CA VAL A 259 -0.15 9.58 -18.57
C VAL A 259 1.29 9.92 -18.93
N GLY A 260 1.79 11.03 -18.39
CA GLY A 260 3.13 11.56 -18.67
C GLY A 260 3.48 12.69 -17.70
N GLY A 261 4.72 12.74 -17.23
CA GLY A 261 5.17 13.80 -16.32
C GLY A 261 4.41 13.88 -14.97
N GLY A 262 3.79 12.78 -14.52
CA GLY A 262 2.97 12.76 -13.29
C GLY A 262 1.53 13.27 -13.49
N VAL A 263 1.16 13.69 -14.69
CA VAL A 263 -0.17 14.19 -15.05
C VAL A 263 -0.87 13.18 -15.96
N ALA A 264 -2.17 12.99 -15.76
CA ALA A 264 -3.04 12.21 -16.61
C ALA A 264 -3.91 13.14 -17.46
N TYR A 265 -3.80 13.08 -18.78
CA TYR A 265 -4.72 13.76 -19.69
C TYR A 265 -5.90 12.85 -19.97
N LEU A 266 -7.11 13.35 -19.75
CA LEU A 266 -8.38 12.66 -20.00
C LEU A 266 -9.08 13.33 -21.17
N TRP A 267 -9.52 12.57 -22.16
CA TRP A 267 -10.31 13.12 -23.27
C TRP A 267 -11.75 12.63 -23.23
N SER A 268 -12.67 13.50 -23.66
CA SER A 268 -14.10 13.22 -23.70
C SER A 268 -14.66 13.51 -25.09
N GLN A 269 -15.16 12.48 -25.75
CA GLN A 269 -15.88 12.62 -27.02
C GLN A 269 -17.27 13.23 -26.81
N SER A 270 -17.94 12.95 -25.70
CA SER A 270 -19.28 13.48 -25.42
C SER A 270 -19.24 14.97 -25.11
N LEU A 271 -18.19 15.42 -24.40
CA LEU A 271 -18.03 16.80 -23.99
C LEU A 271 -17.20 17.64 -24.98
N GLY A 272 -16.47 16.99 -25.91
CA GLY A 272 -15.56 17.68 -26.83
C GLY A 272 -14.47 18.45 -26.07
N GLN A 273 -13.80 17.80 -25.10
CA GLN A 273 -12.79 18.45 -24.27
C GLN A 273 -11.66 17.51 -23.85
N VAL A 274 -10.53 18.12 -23.47
CA VAL A 274 -9.40 17.46 -22.80
C VAL A 274 -9.14 18.13 -21.47
N ASN A 275 -9.00 17.34 -20.42
CA ASN A 275 -8.67 17.79 -19.07
C ASN A 275 -7.35 17.17 -18.62
N ALA A 276 -6.50 17.95 -17.97
CA ALA A 276 -5.33 17.47 -17.26
C ALA A 276 -5.69 17.21 -15.80
N VAL A 277 -5.32 16.05 -15.28
CA VAL A 277 -5.55 15.63 -13.89
C VAL A 277 -4.19 15.35 -13.25
N ASP A 278 -3.94 15.94 -12.10
CA ASP A 278 -2.84 15.55 -11.22
C ASP A 278 -3.42 14.71 -10.07
N PRO A 279 -3.24 13.37 -10.09
CA PRO A 279 -3.78 12.49 -9.05
C PRO A 279 -3.15 12.74 -7.67
N ASN A 280 -1.94 13.28 -7.62
CA ASN A 280 -1.22 13.52 -6.36
C ASN A 280 -1.67 14.83 -5.71
N LEU A 281 -1.83 15.88 -6.51
CA LEU A 281 -2.37 17.17 -6.06
C LEU A 281 -3.89 17.19 -5.96
N LYS A 282 -4.56 16.13 -6.45
CA LYS A 282 -6.02 16.04 -6.55
C LYS A 282 -6.62 17.26 -7.24
N SER A 283 -5.98 17.73 -8.30
CA SER A 283 -6.42 18.88 -9.10
C SER A 283 -6.76 18.45 -10.52
N MET A 284 -7.63 19.23 -11.17
CA MET A 284 -7.93 19.09 -12.59
C MET A 284 -7.97 20.47 -13.24
N GLU A 285 -7.46 20.56 -14.45
CA GLU A 285 -7.55 21.72 -15.30
C GLU A 285 -8.16 21.33 -16.65
N LYS A 286 -9.13 22.11 -17.13
CA LYS A 286 -9.60 22.00 -18.52
C LYS A 286 -8.56 22.65 -19.43
N ILE A 287 -7.93 21.85 -20.28
CA ILE A 287 -6.89 22.30 -21.21
C ILE A 287 -7.50 22.93 -22.45
N ILE A 288 -8.55 22.30 -22.98
CA ILE A 288 -9.21 22.73 -24.21
C ILE A 288 -10.62 22.15 -24.35
N SER A 289 -11.49 22.87 -25.06
CA SER A 289 -12.78 22.38 -25.54
C SER A 289 -12.95 22.75 -27.02
N ASP A 290 -13.21 21.75 -27.86
CA ASP A 290 -13.28 21.87 -29.31
C ASP A 290 -14.12 20.71 -29.88
N GLU A 291 -15.03 21.00 -30.82
CA GLU A 291 -15.92 20.00 -31.43
C GLU A 291 -15.16 18.89 -32.18
N ARG A 292 -13.95 19.15 -32.66
CA ARG A 292 -13.11 18.14 -33.34
C ARG A 292 -12.74 16.98 -32.42
N ILE A 293 -12.66 17.22 -31.10
CA ILE A 293 -12.34 16.20 -30.08
C ILE A 293 -13.39 15.07 -30.06
N LYS A 294 -14.63 15.35 -30.47
CA LYS A 294 -15.70 14.34 -30.54
C LYS A 294 -15.40 13.21 -31.52
N THR A 295 -14.49 13.43 -32.48
CA THR A 295 -14.07 12.46 -33.50
C THR A 295 -12.81 11.68 -33.16
N TRP A 296 -12.15 12.00 -32.03
CA TRP A 296 -10.86 11.42 -31.69
C TRP A 296 -10.96 9.94 -31.34
N LEU A 297 -9.97 9.16 -31.77
CA LEU A 297 -9.80 7.76 -31.42
C LEU A 297 -8.95 7.58 -30.16
N GLY A 298 -8.02 8.51 -29.90
CA GLY A 298 -7.16 8.46 -28.73
C GLY A 298 -6.35 9.74 -28.51
N ILE A 299 -5.57 9.75 -27.44
CA ILE A 299 -4.51 10.73 -27.19
C ILE A 299 -3.22 10.03 -26.80
N PHE A 300 -2.08 10.68 -26.99
CA PHE A 300 -0.77 10.18 -26.57
C PHE A 300 0.18 11.33 -26.21
N ASN A 301 1.26 10.98 -25.51
CA ASN A 301 2.37 11.88 -25.21
C ASN A 301 3.54 11.60 -26.16
N ASN A 302 4.26 12.66 -26.55
CA ASN A 302 5.54 12.54 -27.25
C ASN A 302 6.50 13.61 -26.69
N GLY A 303 7.29 13.23 -25.69
CA GLY A 303 8.14 14.17 -24.96
C GLY A 303 7.30 15.14 -24.13
N GLU A 304 7.50 16.44 -24.32
CA GLU A 304 6.73 17.47 -23.59
C GLU A 304 5.38 17.79 -24.24
N LYS A 305 5.14 17.29 -25.45
CA LYS A 305 3.94 17.59 -26.23
C LYS A 305 2.88 16.50 -26.10
N TRP A 306 1.63 16.93 -26.17
CA TRP A 306 0.45 16.07 -26.12
C TRP A 306 -0.29 16.13 -27.44
N TYR A 307 -0.82 14.98 -27.86
CA TYR A 307 -1.47 14.85 -29.15
C TYR A 307 -2.78 14.09 -29.01
N GLY A 308 -3.81 14.55 -29.71
CA GLY A 308 -5.00 13.77 -30.03
C GLY A 308 -4.92 13.25 -31.46
N TYR A 309 -5.67 12.22 -31.81
CA TYR A 309 -5.71 11.74 -33.19
C TYR A 309 -7.07 11.16 -33.57
N ASN A 310 -7.37 11.18 -34.87
CA ASN A 310 -8.44 10.40 -35.48
C ASN A 310 -7.87 9.58 -36.66
N GLN A 311 -8.72 9.10 -37.57
CA GLN A 311 -8.25 8.26 -38.69
C GLN A 311 -7.25 8.97 -39.62
N ASN A 312 -7.38 10.29 -39.80
CA ASN A 312 -6.66 11.01 -40.85
C ASN A 312 -5.78 12.14 -40.32
N LYS A 313 -5.93 12.54 -39.06
CA LYS A 313 -5.26 13.72 -38.49
C LYS A 313 -4.68 13.47 -37.11
N ILE A 314 -3.55 14.12 -36.85
CA ILE A 314 -2.98 14.33 -35.51
C ILE A 314 -3.24 15.79 -35.12
N TYR A 315 -3.57 16.01 -33.86
CA TYR A 315 -3.85 17.31 -33.27
C TYR A 315 -2.86 17.57 -32.14
N GLU A 316 -1.94 18.51 -32.29
CA GLU A 316 -1.13 19.00 -31.16
C GLU A 316 -2.04 19.75 -30.18
N ILE A 317 -2.03 19.31 -28.92
CA ILE A 317 -2.87 19.86 -27.85
C ILE A 317 -2.08 20.94 -27.13
N LYS A 318 -2.51 22.19 -27.31
CA LYS A 318 -2.05 23.34 -26.51
C LYS A 318 -3.22 23.88 -25.70
N ARG A 319 -2.92 24.72 -24.71
CA ARG A 319 -3.97 25.37 -23.91
C ARG A 319 -4.81 26.26 -24.82
N ASN A 320 -6.10 25.93 -24.95
CA ASN A 320 -7.07 26.62 -25.80
C ASN A 320 -6.78 26.64 -27.32
N GLU A 321 -5.82 25.85 -27.81
CA GLU A 321 -5.49 25.77 -29.25
C GLU A 321 -5.23 24.32 -29.68
N LEU A 322 -5.74 23.93 -30.86
CA LEU A 322 -5.34 22.70 -31.56
C LEU A 322 -4.67 23.05 -32.88
N THR A 323 -3.48 22.51 -33.11
CA THR A 323 -2.81 22.54 -34.41
C THR A 323 -2.96 21.16 -35.06
N GLU A 324 -3.50 21.08 -36.27
CA GLU A 324 -3.72 19.80 -36.95
C GLU A 324 -2.67 19.49 -38.02
N THR A 325 -2.43 18.21 -38.25
CA THR A 325 -1.53 17.69 -39.28
C THR A 325 -2.19 16.46 -39.91
N GLU A 326 -2.28 16.43 -41.23
CA GLU A 326 -2.79 15.29 -41.98
C GLU A 326 -1.82 14.11 -41.90
N ILE A 327 -2.37 12.89 -41.93
CA ILE A 327 -1.61 11.64 -41.86
C ILE A 327 -1.67 10.98 -43.24
N GLY A 328 -0.50 10.85 -43.87
CA GLY A 328 -0.35 10.18 -45.15
C GLY A 328 0.04 8.71 -45.01
N GLY A 329 -0.50 7.86 -45.88
CA GLY A 329 -0.04 6.47 -46.05
C GLY A 329 -0.53 5.47 -44.99
N VAL A 330 -1.50 5.86 -44.16
CA VAL A 330 -2.15 4.96 -43.18
C VAL A 330 -3.52 4.56 -43.70
N ALA A 331 -3.81 3.25 -43.73
CA ALA A 331 -5.11 2.74 -44.18
C ALA A 331 -6.14 2.68 -43.05
N THR A 332 -5.76 2.18 -41.87
CA THR A 332 -6.65 2.12 -40.71
C THR A 332 -5.86 2.26 -39.41
N VAL A 333 -6.09 3.38 -38.72
CA VAL A 333 -5.46 3.66 -37.42
C VAL A 333 -6.03 2.74 -36.35
N GLY A 334 -5.16 1.92 -35.75
CA GLY A 334 -5.43 1.18 -34.52
C GLY A 334 -5.12 2.01 -33.27
N GLU A 335 -3.84 2.32 -33.06
CA GLU A 335 -3.35 3.18 -31.97
C GLU A 335 -2.19 4.04 -32.46
N MET A 336 -1.98 5.20 -31.84
CA MET A 336 -0.81 6.04 -32.06
C MET A 336 -0.06 6.27 -30.76
N THR A 337 1.26 6.32 -30.84
CA THR A 337 2.11 6.64 -29.68
C THR A 337 3.35 7.42 -30.10
N GLY A 338 3.91 8.16 -29.14
CA GLY A 338 5.10 8.98 -29.33
C GLY A 338 6.33 8.30 -28.75
N TRP A 339 7.45 8.42 -29.45
CA TRP A 339 8.75 7.97 -28.95
C TRP A 339 9.90 8.77 -29.55
N ASN A 340 10.72 9.38 -28.69
CA ASN A 340 11.89 10.18 -29.08
C ASN A 340 11.57 11.23 -30.16
N GLY A 341 10.46 11.97 -29.99
CA GLY A 341 10.05 13.04 -30.91
C GLY A 341 9.41 12.54 -32.21
N LEU A 342 9.25 11.22 -32.38
CA LEU A 342 8.64 10.60 -33.55
C LEU A 342 7.30 9.98 -33.18
N THR A 343 6.34 10.02 -34.12
CA THR A 343 5.04 9.37 -33.93
C THR A 343 5.02 8.04 -34.66
N TYR A 344 4.49 7.02 -33.99
CA TYR A 344 4.28 5.69 -34.55
C TYR A 344 2.80 5.40 -34.60
N VAL A 345 2.35 4.78 -35.69
CA VAL A 345 0.95 4.42 -35.92
C VAL A 345 0.87 2.94 -36.19
N LEU A 346 -0.04 2.28 -35.49
CA LEU A 346 -0.45 0.93 -35.77
C LEU A 346 -1.45 0.96 -36.93
N ASP A 347 -1.03 0.51 -38.11
CA ASP A 347 -1.87 0.47 -39.31
C ASP A 347 -2.41 -0.94 -39.53
N ASN A 348 -3.60 -1.19 -38.99
CA ASN A 348 -4.25 -2.50 -39.09
C ASN A 348 -4.68 -2.82 -40.53
N GLY A 349 -4.96 -1.81 -41.36
CA GLY A 349 -5.38 -2.02 -42.75
C GLY A 349 -4.25 -2.53 -43.63
N ASN A 350 -3.04 -2.02 -43.42
CA ASN A 350 -1.83 -2.48 -44.13
C ASN A 350 -1.01 -3.52 -43.34
N GLN A 351 -1.51 -4.00 -42.20
CA GLN A 351 -0.83 -4.94 -41.29
C GLN A 351 0.61 -4.52 -40.96
N ASN A 352 0.79 -3.25 -40.62
CA ASN A 352 2.11 -2.65 -40.47
C ASN A 352 2.17 -1.63 -39.33
N ILE A 353 3.39 -1.23 -38.98
CA ILE A 353 3.65 -0.08 -38.11
C ILE A 353 4.26 1.01 -38.98
N MET A 354 3.65 2.19 -38.96
CA MET A 354 4.07 3.36 -39.72
C MET A 354 4.81 4.31 -38.77
N LYS A 355 5.98 4.78 -39.19
CA LYS A 355 6.70 5.87 -38.55
C LYS A 355 6.37 7.16 -39.30
N LEU A 356 5.78 8.13 -38.60
CA LEU A 356 5.43 9.41 -39.18
C LEU A 356 6.56 10.42 -38.98
N ASN A 357 6.83 11.20 -40.02
CA ASN A 357 7.64 12.40 -39.97
C ASN A 357 6.86 13.54 -40.63
N GLU A 358 6.48 14.56 -39.86
CA GLU A 358 5.70 15.70 -40.36
C GLU A 358 4.40 15.30 -41.10
N GLY A 359 3.76 14.21 -40.67
CA GLY A 359 2.54 13.67 -41.29
C GLY A 359 2.78 12.64 -42.40
N GLU A 360 3.99 12.56 -42.97
CA GLU A 360 4.33 11.53 -43.96
C GLU A 360 4.69 10.21 -43.28
N GLY A 361 3.94 9.15 -43.60
CA GLY A 361 4.18 7.82 -43.09
C GLY A 361 5.20 7.02 -43.90
N LYS A 362 6.17 6.43 -43.21
CA LYS A 362 7.08 5.41 -43.76
C LYS A 362 6.91 4.10 -43.02
N LYS A 363 6.92 2.98 -43.74
CA LYS A 363 6.89 1.63 -43.14
C LYS A 363 8.08 1.47 -42.17
N TRP A 364 7.79 1.04 -40.94
CA TRP A 364 8.79 0.80 -39.91
C TRP A 364 9.18 -0.67 -39.79
N LEU A 365 8.24 -1.61 -39.98
CA LEU A 365 8.55 -3.04 -40.04
C LEU A 365 9.40 -3.33 -41.28
N LYS A 366 10.38 -4.24 -41.16
CA LYS A 366 11.24 -4.62 -42.28
C LYS A 366 10.49 -5.50 -43.28
N GLU A 367 11.08 -5.63 -44.48
CA GLU A 367 10.55 -6.47 -45.55
C GLU A 367 10.29 -7.90 -45.02
N GLU A 368 9.17 -8.49 -45.42
CA GLU A 368 8.58 -9.76 -44.94
C GLU A 368 7.89 -9.73 -43.56
N THR A 369 8.19 -8.76 -42.68
CA THR A 369 7.51 -8.66 -41.39
C THR A 369 6.15 -7.96 -41.53
N VAL A 370 5.10 -8.61 -41.04
CA VAL A 370 3.72 -8.12 -41.00
C VAL A 370 3.11 -8.39 -39.62
N LEU A 371 2.10 -7.62 -39.25
CA LEU A 371 1.34 -7.87 -38.02
C LEU A 371 0.61 -9.22 -38.12
N ALA A 372 0.76 -10.07 -37.10
CA ALA A 372 0.21 -11.43 -37.11
C ALA A 372 -1.33 -11.49 -37.02
N GLU A 373 -1.96 -10.45 -36.49
CA GLU A 373 -3.41 -10.33 -36.29
C GLU A 373 -3.83 -8.85 -36.22
N GLU A 374 -5.13 -8.59 -36.01
CA GLU A 374 -5.62 -7.23 -35.69
C GLU A 374 -5.05 -6.80 -34.34
N MET A 375 -4.37 -5.65 -34.32
CA MET A 375 -3.74 -5.14 -33.11
C MET A 375 -4.63 -4.08 -32.46
N THR A 376 -4.75 -4.14 -31.13
CA THR A 376 -5.63 -3.30 -30.31
C THR A 376 -4.88 -2.43 -29.31
N GLY A 377 -3.55 -2.59 -29.23
CA GLY A 377 -2.70 -1.87 -28.31
C GLY A 377 -1.28 -1.68 -28.85
N MET A 378 -0.63 -0.55 -28.56
CA MET A 378 0.79 -0.31 -28.85
C MET A 378 1.47 0.54 -27.76
N SER A 379 2.68 0.16 -27.37
CA SER A 379 3.50 0.92 -26.43
C SER A 379 5.00 0.74 -26.72
N ILE A 380 5.83 1.71 -26.32
CA ILE A 380 7.26 1.76 -26.69
C ILE A 380 8.13 2.03 -25.45
N ASP A 381 9.22 1.25 -25.30
CA ASP A 381 10.19 1.35 -24.19
C ASP A 381 11.65 1.13 -24.66
N SER A 382 11.92 1.39 -25.96
CA SER A 382 13.06 0.99 -26.80
C SER A 382 12.71 -0.12 -27.81
N SER A 383 11.80 -1.01 -27.44
CA SER A 383 11.13 -1.95 -28.35
C SER A 383 9.69 -1.48 -28.59
N ILE A 384 9.10 -1.84 -29.73
CA ILE A 384 7.68 -1.63 -29.96
C ILE A 384 6.95 -2.89 -29.51
N TRP A 385 6.09 -2.73 -28.52
CA TRP A 385 5.19 -3.78 -28.03
C TRP A 385 3.82 -3.54 -28.63
N VAL A 386 3.21 -4.58 -29.18
CA VAL A 386 1.83 -4.52 -29.68
C VAL A 386 0.99 -5.63 -29.05
N LEU A 387 -0.27 -5.33 -28.81
CA LEU A 387 -1.26 -6.23 -28.26
C LEU A 387 -2.20 -6.66 -29.38
N GLY A 388 -2.28 -7.95 -29.63
CA GLY A 388 -3.26 -8.54 -30.53
C GLY A 388 -4.63 -8.64 -29.87
N LYS A 389 -5.68 -8.69 -30.70
CA LYS A 389 -7.06 -8.90 -30.24
C LYS A 389 -7.23 -10.19 -29.44
N SER A 390 -6.41 -11.21 -29.71
CA SER A 390 -6.34 -12.45 -28.95
C SER A 390 -5.85 -12.31 -27.49
N GLY A 391 -5.31 -11.14 -27.12
CA GLY A 391 -4.62 -10.91 -25.85
C GLY A 391 -3.13 -11.27 -25.88
N LYS A 392 -2.61 -11.78 -27.01
CA LYS A 392 -1.18 -12.04 -27.19
C LYS A 392 -0.40 -10.75 -27.38
N ILE A 393 0.76 -10.65 -26.74
CA ILE A 393 1.69 -9.53 -26.89
C ILE A 393 2.81 -9.95 -27.85
N TYR A 394 3.13 -9.08 -28.79
CA TYR A 394 4.23 -9.22 -29.73
C TYR A 394 5.26 -8.12 -29.46
N ARG A 395 6.54 -8.46 -29.57
CA ARG A 395 7.65 -7.52 -29.40
C ARG A 395 8.36 -7.36 -30.72
N TYR A 396 8.61 -6.11 -31.11
CA TYR A 396 9.39 -5.77 -32.29
C TYR A 396 10.57 -4.90 -31.91
N ASN A 397 11.74 -5.25 -32.43
CA ASN A 397 12.96 -4.49 -32.24
C ASN A 397 13.55 -4.16 -33.62
N ARG A 398 13.77 -2.86 -33.87
CA ARG A 398 14.30 -2.36 -35.15
C ARG A 398 13.55 -2.92 -36.37
N GLY A 399 12.22 -3.02 -36.27
CA GLY A 399 11.34 -3.49 -37.35
C GLY A 399 11.28 -5.01 -37.54
N VAL A 400 11.86 -5.82 -36.66
CA VAL A 400 11.83 -7.29 -36.71
C VAL A 400 11.12 -7.84 -35.47
N GLU A 401 10.29 -8.88 -35.62
CA GLU A 401 9.67 -9.56 -34.49
C GLU A 401 10.72 -10.32 -33.66
N GLU A 402 10.69 -10.12 -32.34
CA GLU A 402 11.47 -10.88 -31.37
C GLU A 402 10.57 -11.86 -30.61
N LYS A 403 11.05 -13.07 -30.38
CA LYS A 403 10.30 -14.10 -29.66
C LYS A 403 10.02 -13.62 -28.23
N PHE A 404 8.74 -13.45 -27.91
CA PHE A 404 8.23 -13.16 -26.58
C PHE A 404 7.27 -14.28 -26.16
N ALA A 405 7.53 -14.92 -25.02
CA ALA A 405 6.73 -16.01 -24.50
C ALA A 405 6.03 -15.57 -23.23
N MET A 406 4.70 -15.57 -23.23
CA MET A 406 3.88 -15.21 -22.07
C MET A 406 3.53 -16.46 -21.26
N SER A 407 3.48 -16.33 -19.93
CA SER A 407 2.79 -17.31 -19.09
C SER A 407 1.34 -17.42 -19.55
N ALA A 408 0.84 -18.65 -19.61
CA ALA A 408 -0.50 -18.94 -20.10
C ALA A 408 -1.56 -18.25 -19.25
N LEU A 409 -2.53 -17.64 -19.92
CA LEU A 409 -3.82 -17.28 -19.36
C LEU A 409 -4.89 -18.10 -20.05
N THR A 410 -6.00 -18.31 -19.37
CA THR A 410 -7.23 -18.79 -20.01
C THR A 410 -7.61 -17.82 -21.14
N SER A 411 -8.20 -18.36 -22.22
CA SER A 411 -8.54 -17.61 -23.43
C SER A 411 -9.31 -16.33 -23.11
N GLN A 412 -8.86 -15.21 -23.66
CA GLN A 412 -9.48 -13.90 -23.45
C GLN A 412 -10.39 -13.58 -24.62
N SER A 413 -11.54 -12.97 -24.32
CA SER A 413 -12.52 -12.60 -25.34
C SER A 413 -12.18 -11.28 -26.03
N PHE A 414 -11.45 -10.41 -25.33
CA PHE A 414 -11.19 -9.04 -25.71
C PHE A 414 -9.94 -8.50 -25.00
N ALA A 415 -9.07 -7.78 -25.70
CA ALA A 415 -7.92 -7.10 -25.11
C ALA A 415 -7.71 -5.72 -25.72
N LYS A 416 -7.30 -4.73 -24.91
CA LYS A 416 -7.00 -3.34 -25.34
C LYS A 416 -6.00 -2.62 -24.43
N SER A 417 -5.60 -1.42 -24.83
CA SER A 417 -4.89 -0.45 -23.99
C SER A 417 -3.57 -0.98 -23.42
N LEU A 418 -2.68 -1.48 -24.28
CA LEU A 418 -1.33 -1.89 -23.86
C LEU A 418 -0.53 -0.66 -23.40
N LYS A 419 0.12 -0.75 -22.24
CA LYS A 419 0.97 0.32 -21.70
C LYS A 419 2.24 -0.23 -21.03
N THR A 420 3.35 0.44 -21.29
CA THR A 420 4.66 0.26 -20.62
C THR A 420 5.46 1.57 -20.70
N SER A 421 6.65 1.59 -20.12
CA SER A 421 7.61 2.69 -20.23
C SER A 421 9.04 2.17 -20.03
N GLU A 422 10.05 3.01 -20.28
CA GLU A 422 11.46 2.71 -19.96
C GLU A 422 11.72 2.54 -18.46
N GLN A 423 10.90 3.17 -17.62
CA GLN A 423 11.12 3.28 -16.18
C GLN A 423 10.50 2.12 -15.40
N VAL A 424 9.73 1.26 -16.06
CA VAL A 424 9.11 0.07 -15.47
C VAL A 424 9.55 -1.20 -16.17
N ASN A 425 9.55 -2.32 -15.46
CA ASN A 425 9.93 -3.64 -15.97
C ASN A 425 8.71 -4.53 -16.31
N PHE A 426 7.54 -3.91 -16.49
CA PHE A 426 6.27 -4.61 -16.73
C PHE A 426 5.49 -3.99 -17.90
N LEU A 427 4.53 -4.77 -18.40
CA LEU A 427 3.52 -4.47 -19.40
C LEU A 427 2.16 -4.62 -18.73
N ALA A 428 1.24 -3.70 -18.97
CA ALA A 428 -0.13 -3.80 -18.49
C ALA A 428 -1.11 -3.63 -19.66
N TYR A 429 -2.23 -4.34 -19.63
CA TYR A 429 -3.32 -4.18 -20.58
C TYR A 429 -4.66 -4.55 -19.95
N VAL A 430 -5.75 -4.20 -20.63
CA VAL A 430 -7.13 -4.48 -20.20
C VAL A 430 -7.68 -5.67 -20.98
N THR A 431 -8.26 -6.65 -20.28
CA THR A 431 -9.02 -7.78 -20.83
C THR A 431 -10.46 -7.79 -20.31
N ASP A 432 -11.37 -8.39 -21.10
CA ASP A 432 -12.77 -8.65 -20.75
C ASP A 432 -13.53 -7.42 -20.20
N GLU A 433 -13.13 -6.23 -20.68
CA GLU A 433 -13.62 -4.90 -20.30
C GLU A 433 -13.39 -4.46 -18.84
N ASN A 434 -13.09 -5.35 -17.89
CA ASN A 434 -13.05 -5.03 -16.47
C ASN A 434 -11.80 -5.55 -15.74
N THR A 435 -10.87 -6.21 -16.44
CA THR A 435 -9.72 -6.86 -15.82
C THR A 435 -8.44 -6.24 -16.34
N VAL A 436 -7.54 -5.84 -15.43
CA VAL A 436 -6.17 -5.44 -15.79
C VAL A 436 -5.24 -6.61 -15.58
N VAL A 437 -4.48 -6.96 -16.61
CA VAL A 437 -3.46 -8.01 -16.56
C VAL A 437 -2.09 -7.35 -16.66
N ILE A 438 -1.16 -7.82 -15.82
CA ILE A 438 0.18 -7.27 -15.71
C ILE A 438 1.21 -8.38 -15.87
N TYR A 439 2.09 -8.22 -16.84
CA TYR A 439 3.18 -9.12 -17.15
C TYR A 439 4.52 -8.44 -16.93
N GLY A 440 5.52 -9.17 -16.46
CA GLY A 440 6.90 -8.76 -16.56
C GLY A 440 7.34 -8.75 -18.02
N LYS A 441 8.34 -7.92 -18.35
CA LYS A 441 8.98 -7.96 -19.68
C LYS A 441 9.75 -9.26 -19.93
N ASP A 442 9.87 -10.14 -18.93
CA ASP A 442 10.33 -11.52 -19.03
C ASP A 442 9.22 -12.52 -19.41
N GLY A 443 7.98 -12.04 -19.56
CA GLY A 443 6.82 -12.84 -19.94
C GLY A 443 6.07 -13.49 -18.78
N LYS A 444 6.54 -13.34 -17.54
CA LYS A 444 5.86 -13.90 -16.36
C LYS A 444 4.70 -13.02 -15.94
N ILE A 445 3.58 -13.62 -15.56
CA ILE A 445 2.47 -12.86 -15.00
C ILE A 445 2.83 -12.33 -13.61
N LEU A 446 2.65 -11.02 -13.40
CA LEU A 446 2.89 -10.35 -12.12
C LEU A 446 1.61 -10.19 -11.32
N GLY A 447 0.47 -10.00 -12.00
CA GLY A 447 -0.84 -9.91 -11.38
C GLY A 447 -2.00 -9.81 -12.39
N LYS A 448 -3.21 -10.05 -11.87
CA LYS A 448 -4.51 -9.92 -12.55
C LYS A 448 -5.43 -9.20 -11.57
N TYR A 449 -6.08 -8.13 -12.01
CA TYR A 449 -6.87 -7.26 -11.14
C TYR A 449 -8.25 -7.09 -11.74
N ASN A 450 -9.26 -7.70 -11.11
CA ASN A 450 -10.64 -7.70 -11.56
C ASN A 450 -11.41 -6.55 -10.89
N PHE A 451 -11.99 -5.65 -11.68
CA PHE A 451 -12.76 -4.50 -11.20
C PHE A 451 -14.25 -4.79 -11.00
N GLY A 452 -14.67 -6.06 -11.08
CA GLY A 452 -16.05 -6.51 -10.93
C GLY A 452 -16.92 -5.98 -12.06
N GLU A 453 -18.03 -5.35 -11.73
CA GLU A 453 -18.95 -4.75 -12.72
C GLU A 453 -18.42 -3.44 -13.33
N ARG A 454 -17.34 -2.88 -12.76
CA ARG A 454 -16.79 -1.59 -13.22
C ARG A 454 -16.00 -1.81 -14.51
N LYS A 455 -16.57 -1.35 -15.62
CA LYS A 455 -15.89 -1.34 -16.92
C LYS A 455 -14.74 -0.33 -16.93
N ILE A 456 -13.64 -0.72 -17.57
CA ILE A 456 -12.42 0.07 -17.73
C ILE A 456 -12.45 0.73 -19.10
N ASN A 457 -12.28 2.05 -19.10
CA ASN A 457 -12.14 2.83 -20.33
C ASN A 457 -10.72 2.75 -20.86
N ASP A 458 -9.72 2.99 -20.00
CA ASP A 458 -8.32 2.99 -20.39
C ASP A 458 -7.37 2.82 -19.19
N ILE A 459 -6.08 2.63 -19.46
CA ILE A 459 -5.03 2.57 -18.44
C ILE A 459 -3.81 3.42 -18.82
N GLY A 460 -2.98 3.75 -17.83
CA GLY A 460 -1.71 4.45 -18.02
C GLY A 460 -0.67 4.05 -16.97
N ILE A 461 0.61 4.31 -17.24
CA ILE A 461 1.70 4.02 -16.30
C ILE A 461 2.07 5.27 -15.52
N GLU A 462 2.04 5.16 -14.18
CA GLU A 462 2.56 6.15 -13.26
C GLU A 462 3.97 5.75 -12.82
N ASN A 463 4.98 6.25 -13.55
CA ASN A 463 6.36 5.80 -13.37
C ASN A 463 6.91 6.03 -11.95
N GLN A 464 6.60 7.19 -11.33
CA GLN A 464 7.13 7.57 -10.02
C GLN A 464 6.74 6.56 -8.92
N ASN A 465 5.51 6.04 -8.99
CA ASN A 465 4.98 5.08 -8.01
C ASN A 465 5.06 3.62 -8.49
N LYS A 466 5.63 3.37 -9.67
CA LYS A 466 5.62 2.06 -10.35
C LYS A 466 4.22 1.44 -10.34
N ALA A 467 3.23 2.24 -10.74
CA ALA A 467 1.83 1.88 -10.65
C ALA A 467 1.12 1.94 -12.01
N VAL A 468 0.01 1.23 -12.10
CA VAL A 468 -0.95 1.36 -13.21
C VAL A 468 -2.12 2.20 -12.74
N LEU A 469 -2.41 3.27 -13.46
CA LEU A 469 -3.63 4.05 -13.31
C LEU A 469 -4.71 3.46 -14.20
N VAL A 470 -5.92 3.30 -13.66
CA VAL A 470 -7.05 2.67 -14.34
C VAL A 470 -8.22 3.64 -14.37
N LEU A 471 -8.55 4.16 -15.56
CA LEU A 471 -9.72 4.99 -15.77
C LEU A 471 -10.94 4.09 -15.98
N ALA A 472 -11.88 4.12 -15.05
CA ALA A 472 -13.13 3.36 -15.16
C ALA A 472 -14.29 4.23 -15.66
N LYS A 473 -15.34 3.58 -16.18
CA LYS A 473 -16.56 4.24 -16.65
C LYS A 473 -17.26 5.05 -15.57
N ASN A 474 -17.11 4.72 -14.30
CA ASN A 474 -17.72 5.51 -13.23
C ASN A 474 -16.97 6.82 -12.92
N GLY A 475 -16.05 7.28 -13.79
CA GLY A 475 -15.31 8.53 -13.62
C GLY A 475 -14.19 8.48 -12.58
N LYS A 476 -13.89 7.30 -12.03
CA LYS A 476 -12.78 7.14 -11.07
C LYS A 476 -11.52 6.68 -11.76
N ILE A 477 -10.39 7.22 -11.28
CA ILE A 477 -9.06 6.73 -11.58
C ILE A 477 -8.60 5.92 -10.38
N TYR A 478 -8.42 4.61 -10.57
CA TYR A 478 -7.88 3.72 -9.56
C TYR A 478 -6.37 3.55 -9.76
N ARG A 479 -5.67 3.17 -8.68
CA ARG A 479 -4.23 2.89 -8.69
C ARG A 479 -3.97 1.45 -8.29
N ILE A 480 -3.17 0.76 -9.11
CA ILE A 480 -2.63 -0.56 -8.82
C ILE A 480 -1.13 -0.41 -8.63
N ARG A 481 -0.65 -0.63 -7.40
CA ARG A 481 0.78 -0.60 -7.09
C ARG A 481 1.41 -1.95 -7.38
N ILE A 482 2.51 -1.95 -8.13
CA ILE A 482 3.26 -3.16 -8.45
C ILE A 482 4.45 -3.24 -7.49
N LYS A 483 4.53 -4.36 -6.75
CA LYS A 483 5.59 -4.62 -5.78
C LYS A 483 6.86 -5.11 -6.44
#